data_AF-A0A329TSK7-F1
#
_entry.id   AF-A0A329TSK7-F1
#
_cell.length_a   1.000
_cell.length_b   1.000
_cell.length_c   1.000
_cell.angle_alpha   90.00
_cell.angle_beta   90.00
_cell.angle_gamma   90.00
#
_symmetry.space_group_name_H-M   'P 1'
#
loop_
_entity.id
_entity.type
_entity.pdbx_description
1 polymer ?
#
loop_
_entity_poly.entity_id
_entity_poly.type
_entity_poly.pdbx_seq_one_letter_code
_entity_poly.pdbx_strand_id
1 'polypeptide(L)'
;MMFITGPLYSGKRTFARQFAGSCITDVQDKAADAADLTQLAEELAQYDIVIATEVGGGVVPVDAGQRAAREAAGRLACLLAARADCVVQMFCGIPTVLKGELLKKC
;
A
#
# COMPACT_ATOMS: atom_id res chain seq x y z
N MET A 1 6.78 7.22 -7.86
CA MET A 1 5.99 6.91 -6.65
C MET A 1 6.62 5.74 -5.88
N MET A 2 6.76 5.87 -4.56
CA MET A 2 7.15 4.80 -3.64
C MET A 2 5.91 4.16 -3.01
N PHE A 3 5.78 2.84 -3.10
CA PHE A 3 4.70 2.09 -2.47
C PHE A 3 5.19 1.37 -1.21
N ILE A 4 4.62 1.71 -0.06
CA ILE A 4 4.96 1.11 1.23
C ILE A 4 3.79 0.23 1.69
N THR A 5 4.05 -1.06 1.86
CA THR A 5 3.07 -2.06 2.29
C THR A 5 3.52 -2.77 3.57
N GLY A 6 2.60 -3.47 4.23
CA GLY A 6 2.90 -4.30 5.39
C GLY A 6 1.76 -4.37 6.40
N PRO A 7 1.87 -5.20 7.45
CA PRO A 7 0.83 -5.38 8.46
C PRO A 7 0.46 -4.10 9.22
N LEU A 8 -0.64 -4.15 9.96
CA LEU A 8 -1.03 -3.08 10.86
C LEU A 8 0.08 -2.84 11.90
N TYR A 9 0.33 -1.57 12.24
CA TYR A 9 1.37 -1.15 13.20
C TYR A 9 2.81 -1.55 12.85
N SER A 10 3.12 -1.90 11.59
CA SER A 10 4.48 -2.30 11.21
C SER A 10 5.50 -1.17 11.10
N GLY A 11 5.12 0.10 11.28
CA GLY A 11 6.03 1.25 11.20
C GLY A 11 6.04 2.00 9.87
N LYS A 12 5.14 1.66 8.92
CA LYS A 12 5.05 2.26 7.57
C LYS A 12 5.07 3.78 7.57
N ARG A 13 4.23 4.41 8.41
CA ARG A 13 4.11 5.88 8.48
C ARG A 13 5.38 6.53 9.06
N THR A 14 6.00 5.92 10.06
CA THR A 14 7.27 6.41 10.64
C THR A 14 8.39 6.35 9.62
N PHE A 15 8.44 5.27 8.83
CA PHE A 15 9.40 5.12 7.75
C PHE A 15 9.18 6.15 6.63
N ALA A 16 7.92 6.34 6.19
CA ALA A 16 7.56 7.30 5.15
C ALA A 16 7.96 8.74 5.47
N ARG A 17 7.95 9.15 6.75
CA ARG A 17 8.35 10.50 7.19
C ARG A 17 9.82 10.85 6.92
N GLN A 18 10.65 9.86 6.56
CA GLN A 18 12.06 10.08 6.21
C GLN A 18 12.25 10.57 4.78
N PHE A 19 11.16 10.68 4.01
CA PHE A 19 11.17 11.08 2.60
C PHE A 19 10.29 12.32 2.43
N ALA A 20 10.70 13.21 1.52
CA ALA A 20 9.91 14.36 1.13
C ALA A 20 8.85 13.97 0.08
N GLY A 21 7.82 14.81 -0.06
CA GLY A 21 6.78 14.64 -1.05
C GLY A 21 5.38 14.43 -0.48
N SER A 22 4.41 14.40 -1.37
CA SER A 22 3.02 14.09 -1.08
C SER A 22 2.86 12.64 -0.62
N CYS A 23 2.09 12.43 0.44
CA CYS A 23 1.91 11.12 1.05
C CYS A 23 0.43 10.83 1.30
N ILE A 24 -0.01 9.63 0.91
CA ILE A 24 -1.36 9.14 1.16
C ILE A 24 -1.32 7.79 1.89
N THR A 25 -2.21 7.63 2.87
CA THR A 25 -2.25 6.44 3.74
C THR A 25 -3.59 5.72 3.67
N ASP A 26 -3.56 4.47 4.12
CA ASP A 26 -4.74 3.62 4.30
C ASP A 26 -5.51 3.41 2.99
N VAL A 27 -4.78 3.36 1.86
CA VAL A 27 -5.40 3.29 0.53
C VAL A 27 -6.15 1.98 0.29
N GLN A 28 -5.88 0.95 1.08
CA GLN A 28 -6.63 -0.30 1.02
C GLN A 28 -8.13 -0.11 1.33
N ASP A 29 -8.47 0.87 2.17
CA ASP A 29 -9.86 1.11 2.57
C ASP A 29 -10.66 1.75 1.42
N LYS A 30 -9.98 2.46 0.51
CA LYS A 30 -10.59 3.03 -0.70
C LYS A 30 -10.98 1.97 -1.73
N ALA A 31 -10.41 0.77 -1.65
CA ALA A 31 -10.65 -0.29 -2.63
C ALA A 31 -12.05 -0.92 -2.50
N ALA A 32 -12.67 -0.85 -1.31
CA ALA A 32 -13.95 -1.52 -1.05
C ALA A 32 -15.10 -0.93 -1.89
N ASP A 33 -15.11 0.39 -2.09
CA ASP A 33 -16.17 1.12 -2.78
C ASP A 33 -15.78 1.53 -4.21
N ALA A 34 -14.60 1.11 -4.67
CA ALA A 34 -14.08 1.50 -5.98
C ALA A 34 -14.78 0.72 -7.10
N ALA A 35 -15.41 1.44 -8.03
CA ALA A 35 -15.98 0.85 -9.24
C ALA A 35 -14.90 0.34 -10.21
N ASP A 36 -13.75 1.02 -10.27
CA ASP A 36 -12.58 0.63 -11.07
C ASP A 36 -11.28 0.80 -10.25
N LEU A 37 -10.65 -0.33 -9.93
CA LEU A 37 -9.39 -0.36 -9.19
C LEU A 37 -8.20 0.15 -10.03
N THR A 38 -8.28 0.06 -11.35
CA THR A 38 -7.23 0.54 -12.27
C THR A 38 -7.18 2.05 -12.25
N GLN A 39 -8.34 2.70 -12.40
CA GLN A 39 -8.47 4.15 -12.28
C GLN A 39 -8.04 4.63 -10.89
N LEU A 40 -8.53 3.98 -9.82
CA LEU A 40 -8.11 4.32 -8.46
C LEU A 40 -6.59 4.22 -8.28
N ALA A 41 -5.95 3.18 -8.82
CA ALA A 41 -4.50 3.03 -8.75
C ALA A 41 -3.75 4.14 -9.50
N GLU A 42 -4.29 4.64 -10.62
CA GLU A 42 -3.71 5.75 -11.39
C GLU A 42 -3.81 7.08 -10.65
N GLU A 43 -4.94 7.35 -10.00
CA GLU A 43 -5.15 8.53 -9.15
C GLU A 43 -4.20 8.50 -7.94
N LEU A 44 -4.11 7.35 -7.27
CA LEU A 44 -3.22 7.18 -6.11
C LEU A 44 -1.74 7.25 -6.51
N ALA A 45 -1.37 6.82 -7.72
CA ALA A 45 0.01 6.88 -8.21
C ALA A 45 0.52 8.30 -8.47
N GLN A 46 -0.35 9.32 -8.43
CA GLN A 46 0.06 10.72 -8.49
C GLN A 46 0.74 11.21 -7.20
N TYR A 47 0.60 10.47 -6.09
CA TYR A 47 1.32 10.78 -4.85
C TYR A 47 2.76 10.27 -4.91
N ASP A 48 3.67 10.99 -4.27
CA ASP A 48 5.07 10.58 -4.18
C ASP A 48 5.20 9.30 -3.34
N ILE A 49 4.40 9.17 -2.28
CA ILE A 49 4.41 8.04 -1.34
C ILE A 49 2.98 7.53 -1.12
N VAL A 50 2.77 6.24 -1.35
CA VAL A 50 1.49 5.55 -1.17
C VAL A 50 1.65 4.46 -0.12
N ILE A 51 0.80 4.46 0.91
CA ILE A 51 0.88 3.49 2.01
C ILE A 51 -0.38 2.65 2.09
N ALA A 52 -0.23 1.33 2.00
CA ALA A 52 -1.30 0.34 2.19
C ALA A 52 -1.02 -0.58 3.39
N THR A 53 -2.09 -1.04 4.05
CA THR A 53 -2.03 -2.14 5.00
C THR A 53 -2.40 -3.46 4.35
N GLU A 54 -1.58 -4.49 4.58
CA GLU A 54 -1.87 -5.84 4.11
C GLU A 54 -3.00 -6.46 4.94
N VAL A 55 -4.11 -6.79 4.28
CA VAL A 55 -5.28 -7.44 4.89
C VAL A 55 -5.43 -8.91 4.50
N GLY A 56 -4.51 -9.41 3.66
CA GLY A 56 -4.52 -10.76 3.09
C GLY A 56 -3.91 -11.86 3.97
N GLY A 57 -3.24 -11.53 5.07
CA GLY A 57 -2.49 -12.50 5.90
C GLY A 57 -3.29 -13.12 7.06
N GLY A 58 -4.52 -12.64 7.32
CA GLY A 58 -5.35 -13.09 8.44
C GLY A 58 -6.41 -14.14 8.06
N VAL A 59 -7.25 -14.48 9.03
CA VAL A 59 -8.42 -15.36 8.84
C VAL A 59 -9.38 -14.75 7.81
N VAL A 60 -9.96 -15.60 6.95
CA VAL A 60 -10.94 -15.19 5.95
C VAL A 60 -12.25 -14.79 6.66
N PRO A 61 -12.78 -13.56 6.45
CA PRO A 61 -14.03 -13.14 7.06
C PRO A 61 -15.22 -14.03 6.68
N VAL A 62 -16.17 -14.20 7.60
CA VAL A 62 -17.45 -14.88 7.29
C VAL A 62 -18.31 -14.00 6.39
N ASP A 63 -18.33 -12.69 6.66
CA ASP A 63 -19.09 -11.72 5.88
C ASP A 63 -18.55 -11.60 4.44
N ALA A 64 -19.46 -11.67 3.47
CA ALA A 64 -19.11 -11.65 2.05
C ALA A 64 -18.56 -10.28 1.61
N GLY A 65 -19.10 -9.18 2.17
CA GLY A 65 -18.63 -7.82 1.88
C GLY A 65 -17.18 -7.62 2.36
N GLN A 66 -16.87 -8.06 3.57
CA GLN A 66 -15.51 -8.01 4.11
C GLN A 66 -14.52 -8.87 3.30
N ARG A 67 -14.94 -10.05 2.83
CA ARG A 67 -14.11 -10.85 1.90
C ARG A 67 -13.84 -10.10 0.60
N ALA A 68 -14.88 -9.53 -0.01
CA ALA A 68 -14.73 -8.77 -1.26
C ALA A 68 -13.81 -7.55 -1.07
N ALA A 69 -13.98 -6.81 0.02
CA ALA A 69 -13.11 -5.68 0.37
C ALA A 69 -11.65 -6.11 0.56
N ARG A 70 -11.39 -7.22 1.26
CA ARG A 70 -10.06 -7.81 1.41
C ARG A 70 -9.43 -8.15 0.05
N GLU A 71 -10.19 -8.75 -0.85
CA GLU A 71 -9.68 -9.07 -2.18
C GLU A 71 -9.42 -7.82 -3.02
N ALA A 72 -10.32 -6.83 -2.98
CA ALA A 72 -10.16 -5.55 -3.68
C ALA A 72 -8.90 -4.81 -3.20
N ALA A 73 -8.66 -4.77 -1.89
CA ALA A 73 -7.45 -4.24 -1.29
C ALA A 73 -6.18 -4.95 -1.81
N GLY A 74 -6.20 -6.29 -1.88
CA GLY A 74 -5.09 -7.07 -2.44
C GLY A 74 -4.84 -6.78 -3.92
N ARG A 75 -5.90 -6.72 -4.73
CA ARG A 75 -5.82 -6.36 -6.16
C ARG A 75 -5.29 -4.95 -6.36
N LEU A 76 -5.74 -3.99 -5.56
CA LEU A 76 -5.22 -2.61 -5.58
C LEU A 76 -3.73 -2.58 -5.23
N ALA A 77 -3.29 -3.33 -4.21
CA ALA A 77 -1.88 -3.40 -3.84
C ALA A 77 -1.01 -3.94 -4.99
N CYS A 78 -1.48 -4.95 -5.74
CA CYS A 78 -0.79 -5.43 -6.94
C CYS A 78 -0.67 -4.34 -8.02
N LEU A 79 -1.76 -3.59 -8.28
CA LEU A 79 -1.77 -2.50 -9.26
C LEU A 79 -0.84 -1.35 -8.89
N LEU A 80 -0.78 -1.00 -7.61
CA LEU A 80 0.13 0.02 -7.06
C LEU A 80 1.59 -0.45 -7.14
N ALA A 81 1.89 -1.69 -6.73
CA ALA A 81 3.24 -2.25 -6.81
C ALA A 81 3.76 -2.33 -8.25
N ALA A 82 2.89 -2.66 -9.21
CA ALA A 82 3.24 -2.65 -10.63
C ALA A 82 3.66 -1.25 -11.11
N ARG A 83 2.94 -0.20 -10.68
CA ARG A 83 3.17 1.21 -11.04
C ARG A 83 4.31 1.87 -10.25
N ALA A 84 4.62 1.41 -9.04
CA ALA A 84 5.61 2.03 -8.19
C ALA A 84 7.04 1.83 -8.72
N ASP A 85 7.88 2.86 -8.60
CA ASP A 85 9.31 2.76 -8.91
C ASP A 85 10.05 1.96 -7.83
N CYS A 86 9.60 2.10 -6.58
CA CYS A 86 10.13 1.43 -5.41
C CYS A 86 8.99 0.83 -4.58
N VAL A 87 9.11 -0.45 -4.20
CA VAL A 87 8.16 -1.14 -3.32
C VAL A 87 8.88 -1.57 -2.05
N VAL A 88 8.38 -1.12 -0.91
CA VAL A 88 8.95 -1.44 0.41
C VAL A 88 7.89 -2.17 1.23
N GLN A 89 8.20 -3.38 1.65
CA GLN A 89 7.44 -4.05 2.70
C GLN A 89 8.01 -3.66 4.06
N MET A 90 7.12 -3.37 4.99
CA MET A 90 7.46 -3.01 6.35
C MET A 90 6.99 -4.09 7.32
N PHE A 91 7.90 -4.61 8.14
CA PHE A 91 7.59 -5.61 9.15
C PHE A 91 8.36 -5.32 10.45
N CYS A 92 7.66 -5.13 11.57
CA CYS A 92 8.27 -4.79 12.86
C CYS A 92 9.26 -3.59 12.81
N GLY A 93 8.98 -2.57 11.98
CA GLY A 93 9.84 -1.41 11.77
C GLY A 93 11.04 -1.66 10.85
N ILE A 94 11.17 -2.86 10.30
CA ILE A 94 12.26 -3.26 9.40
C ILE A 94 11.77 -3.11 7.95
N PRO A 95 12.42 -2.27 7.13
CA PRO A 95 12.11 -2.16 5.71
C PRO A 95 12.76 -3.31 4.92
N THR A 96 12.00 -3.91 4.02
CA THR A 96 12.49 -4.83 2.99
C THR A 96 12.10 -4.29 1.62
N VAL A 97 13.08 -4.01 0.78
CA VAL A 97 12.86 -3.53 -0.59
C VAL A 97 12.50 -4.73 -1.46
N LEU A 98 11.29 -4.74 -2.01
CA LEU A 98 10.79 -5.79 -2.90
C LEU A 98 11.01 -5.45 -4.38
N LYS A 99 11.03 -4.16 -4.73
CA LYS A 99 11.23 -3.65 -6.10
C LYS A 99 11.96 -2.31 -6.03
N GLY A 100 12.88 -2.07 -6.98
CA GLY A 100 13.60 -0.80 -7.12
C GLY A 100 14.65 -0.59 -6.05
N GLU A 101 15.01 0.67 -5.80
CA GLU A 101 16.02 1.07 -4.83
C GLU A 101 15.47 2.16 -3.89
N LEU A 102 15.95 2.17 -2.64
CA LEU A 102 15.70 3.26 -1.72
C LEU A 102 16.67 4.40 -2.03
N LEU A 103 16.16 5.47 -2.64
CA LEU A 103 16.93 6.69 -2.80
C LEU A 103 17.28 7.27 -1.42
N LYS A 104 18.46 7.90 -1.33
CA LYS A 104 19.02 8.38 -0.05
C LYS A 104 18.03 9.26 0.70
N LYS A 105 17.92 9.03 2.00
CA LYS A 105 17.15 9.84 2.94
C LYS A 105 17.59 11.30 2.81
N CYS A 106 16.64 12.22 2.62
CA CYS A 106 16.90 13.66 2.65
C CYS A 106 17.02 14.15 4.09
#